data_AF-A0A6H2CX56-F1
#
_entry.id   AF-A0A6H2CX56-F1
#
_cell.length_a   1.000
_cell.length_b   1.000
_cell.length_c   1.000
_cell.angle_alpha   90.00
_cell.angle_beta   90.00
_cell.angle_gamma   90.00
#
_symmetry.space_group_name_H-M   'P 1'
#
loop_
_entity.id
_entity.type
_entity.pdbx_description
1 polymer ?
#
loop_
_entity_poly.entity_id
_entity_poly.type
_entity_poly.pdbx_seq_one_letter_code
_entity_poly.pdbx_strand_id
1 'polypeptide(L)'
;MSNHLTFTHPEPEPSPTKVWPVFLPFAGCPYRCVFCAQDKQTGRTETALESILKETEKDLDQALSDGRGPYELAFYGGTFTALPSPWPEMFLGLAMRYRERGLITHVRCSTRPDCVDEFSLSMLRAQGLDMVELGIQSFDDEVLRRSGRGYSGETALQGCSMVQRSGLALGVQLLPGLPGDRPGVFLDDVRTAALLGPEVARIYPCLVIDGTPLAEIWRKGEFEPWSLERAKQELGEALLAFWEKGVRVIRLGLPPEGTLAEHILAGPWHPALGQSARGLALLEIVRANVAEFGSKPELFEVPRRYQGELMGHGNELKSAYAKLGLSRDTIRYVTEEVFSLN
;
A
#
# COMPACT_ATOMS: atom_id res chain seq x y z
N MET A 1 -0.90 26.01 36.85
CA MET A 1 -1.13 24.57 36.58
C MET A 1 -0.30 24.27 35.36
N SER A 2 0.69 23.39 35.48
CA SER A 2 1.51 22.98 34.34
C SER A 2 0.57 22.35 33.32
N ASN A 3 0.49 22.92 32.12
CA ASN A 3 -0.30 22.31 31.05
C ASN A 3 0.42 21.01 30.68
N HIS A 4 -0.31 19.91 30.60
CA HIS A 4 0.23 18.60 30.23
C HIS A 4 -0.76 17.96 29.26
N LEU A 5 -0.26 17.57 28.09
CA LEU A 5 -1.08 16.98 27.04
C LEU A 5 -0.40 15.71 26.53
N THR A 6 -1.15 14.62 26.43
CA THR A 6 -0.66 13.35 25.89
C THR A 6 -1.48 12.90 24.70
N PHE A 7 -0.85 12.23 23.74
CA PHE A 7 -1.51 11.63 22.59
C PHE A 7 -0.76 10.39 22.10
N THR A 8 -1.45 9.52 21.36
CA THR A 8 -0.87 8.32 20.75
C THR A 8 -0.68 8.53 19.25
N HIS A 9 0.22 7.74 18.65
CA HIS A 9 0.29 7.66 17.20
C HIS A 9 -0.99 7.02 16.64
N PRO A 10 -1.65 7.60 15.62
CA PRO A 10 -2.93 7.07 15.12
C PRO A 10 -2.75 5.96 14.07
N GLU A 11 -1.54 5.72 13.56
CA GLU A 11 -1.28 4.59 12.65
C GLU A 11 -1.67 3.27 13.31
N PRO A 12 -2.58 2.47 12.73
CA PRO A 12 -2.96 1.20 13.32
C PRO A 12 -1.79 0.22 13.29
N GLU A 13 -1.69 -0.60 14.33
CA GLU A 13 -0.57 -1.52 14.52
C GLU A 13 -0.41 -2.50 13.33
N PRO A 14 0.83 -2.77 12.89
CA PRO A 14 1.10 -3.69 11.81
C PRO A 14 0.73 -5.14 12.19
N SER A 15 0.43 -5.96 11.20
CA SER A 15 0.31 -7.41 11.43
C SER A 15 1.67 -7.98 11.83
N PRO A 16 1.77 -8.78 12.90
CA PRO A 16 3.02 -9.47 13.26
C PRO A 16 3.37 -10.60 12.28
N THR A 17 2.39 -11.07 11.50
CA THR A 17 2.58 -12.19 10.56
C THR A 17 3.34 -11.74 9.32
N LYS A 18 4.41 -12.47 8.99
CA LYS A 18 5.21 -12.21 7.79
C LYS A 18 4.43 -12.62 6.54
N VAL A 19 4.54 -11.81 5.50
CA VAL A 19 3.94 -12.09 4.19
C VAL A 19 4.86 -13.03 3.40
N TRP A 20 4.28 -14.09 2.85
CA TRP A 20 4.90 -14.94 1.84
C TRP A 20 4.31 -14.58 0.47
N PRO A 21 5.04 -13.81 -0.36
CA PRO A 21 4.55 -13.40 -1.67
C PRO A 21 4.68 -14.53 -2.71
N VAL A 22 3.65 -14.68 -3.55
CA VAL A 22 3.67 -15.52 -4.76
C VAL A 22 3.27 -14.64 -5.92
N PHE A 23 4.17 -14.42 -6.88
CA PHE A 23 3.92 -13.54 -8.03
C PHE A 23 3.45 -14.32 -9.26
N LEU A 24 2.30 -13.92 -9.79
CA LEU A 24 1.62 -14.47 -10.97
C LEU A 24 1.53 -13.38 -12.07
N PRO A 25 2.65 -12.88 -12.61
CA PRO A 25 2.65 -11.73 -13.51
C PRO A 25 1.87 -12.02 -14.80
N PHE A 26 1.05 -11.06 -15.24
CA PHE A 26 0.25 -11.03 -16.47
C PHE A 26 -0.78 -12.15 -16.69
N ALA A 27 -0.78 -13.20 -15.87
CA ALA A 27 -1.71 -14.31 -16.01
C ALA A 27 -3.15 -13.83 -15.79
N GLY A 28 -3.97 -13.94 -16.83
CA GLY A 28 -5.39 -13.57 -16.82
C GLY A 28 -5.68 -12.08 -17.07
N CYS A 29 -4.69 -11.23 -17.38
CA CYS A 29 -4.94 -9.80 -17.56
C CYS A 29 -5.51 -9.44 -18.96
N PRO A 30 -6.74 -8.90 -19.05
CA PRO A 30 -7.39 -8.62 -20.34
C PRO A 30 -6.90 -7.34 -21.02
N TYR A 31 -6.24 -6.45 -20.27
CA TYR A 31 -5.77 -5.14 -20.75
C TYR A 31 -4.29 -4.93 -20.47
N ARG A 32 -3.64 -4.10 -21.28
CA ARG A 32 -2.27 -3.63 -21.03
C ARG A 32 -2.32 -2.14 -20.69
N CYS A 33 -2.24 -1.84 -19.40
CA CYS A 33 -2.26 -0.46 -18.92
C CYS A 33 -0.96 0.27 -19.30
N VAL A 34 -1.03 1.58 -19.50
CA VAL A 34 0.10 2.37 -20.03
C VAL A 34 1.32 2.40 -19.11
N PHE A 35 1.11 2.18 -17.80
CA PHE A 35 2.14 2.20 -16.76
C PHE A 35 2.58 0.80 -16.32
N CYS A 36 1.95 -0.27 -16.85
CA CYS A 36 2.16 -1.62 -16.35
C CYS A 36 3.54 -2.14 -16.76
N ALA A 37 4.35 -2.53 -15.78
CA ALA A 37 5.67 -3.11 -15.96
C ALA A 37 5.87 -4.35 -15.06
N GLN A 38 4.86 -5.24 -15.00
CA GLN A 38 4.88 -6.36 -14.06
C GLN A 38 6.07 -7.32 -14.27
N ASP A 39 6.57 -7.48 -15.50
CA ASP A 39 7.79 -8.21 -15.83
C ASP A 39 8.99 -7.65 -15.06
N LYS A 40 9.11 -6.32 -15.02
CA LYS A 40 10.19 -5.60 -14.32
C LYS A 40 9.95 -5.50 -12.82
N GLN A 41 8.69 -5.34 -12.40
CA GLN A 41 8.31 -5.22 -10.98
C GLN A 41 8.42 -6.54 -10.22
N THR A 42 8.14 -7.67 -10.88
CA THR A 42 8.20 -9.01 -10.26
C THR A 42 9.51 -9.73 -10.52
N GLY A 43 10.34 -9.21 -11.44
CA GLY A 43 11.59 -9.86 -11.87
C GLY A 43 11.39 -11.21 -12.55
N ARG A 44 10.15 -11.56 -12.94
CA ARG A 44 9.79 -12.83 -13.59
C ARG A 44 9.21 -12.57 -14.99
N THR A 45 9.64 -13.38 -15.96
CA THR A 45 8.96 -13.51 -17.26
C THR A 45 7.70 -14.39 -17.12
N GLU A 46 6.87 -14.44 -18.15
CA GLU A 46 5.68 -15.31 -18.20
C GLU A 46 6.10 -16.76 -17.91
N THR A 47 5.81 -17.21 -16.70
CA THR A 47 6.18 -18.53 -16.18
C THR A 47 4.92 -19.37 -16.10
N ALA A 48 4.99 -20.64 -16.49
CA ALA A 48 3.85 -21.53 -16.39
C ALA A 48 3.35 -21.60 -14.93
N LEU A 49 2.03 -21.46 -14.74
CA LEU A 49 1.39 -21.52 -13.42
C LEU A 49 1.74 -22.81 -12.67
N GLU A 50 1.90 -23.92 -13.40
CA GLU A 50 2.33 -25.20 -12.84
C GLU A 50 3.71 -25.12 -12.17
N SER A 51 4.67 -24.44 -12.80
CA SER A 51 6.00 -24.24 -12.24
C SER A 51 5.93 -23.38 -10.98
N ILE A 52 5.14 -22.30 -11.01
CA ILE A 52 4.97 -21.42 -9.84
C ILE A 52 4.36 -22.19 -8.67
N LEU A 53 3.33 -23.01 -8.92
CA LEU A 53 2.71 -23.84 -7.89
C LEU A 53 3.70 -24.82 -7.28
N LYS A 54 4.49 -25.54 -8.10
CA LYS A 54 5.52 -26.50 -7.65
C LYS A 54 6.65 -25.83 -6.87
N GLU A 55 7.13 -24.67 -7.33
CA GLU A 55 8.14 -23.87 -6.62
C GLU A 55 7.60 -23.44 -5.25
N THR A 56 6.38 -22.91 -5.20
CA THR A 56 5.74 -22.48 -3.95
C THR A 56 5.60 -23.64 -2.98
N GLU A 57 5.13 -24.81 -3.45
CA GLU A 57 5.01 -26.01 -2.63
C GLU A 57 6.36 -26.44 -2.03
N LYS A 58 7.39 -26.51 -2.87
CA LYS A 58 8.75 -26.85 -2.44
C LYS A 58 9.28 -25.89 -1.36
N ASP A 59 9.11 -24.58 -1.56
CA ASP A 59 9.64 -23.59 -0.62
C ASP A 59 8.87 -23.57 0.71
N LEU A 60 7.55 -23.85 0.67
CA LEU A 60 6.71 -23.99 1.87
C LEU A 60 7.04 -25.28 2.63
N ASP A 61 7.31 -26.39 1.95
CA ASP A 61 7.78 -27.63 2.60
C ASP A 61 9.13 -27.43 3.29
N GLN A 62 10.05 -26.70 2.65
CA GLN A 62 11.32 -26.33 3.28
C GLN A 62 11.08 -25.45 4.50
N ALA A 63 10.24 -24.41 4.39
CA ALA A 63 9.94 -23.52 5.51
C ALA A 63 9.35 -24.25 6.72
N LEU A 64 8.45 -25.19 6.46
CA LEU A 64 7.85 -25.99 7.51
C LEU A 64 8.87 -26.94 8.16
N SER A 65 9.74 -27.56 7.36
CA SER A 65 10.82 -28.42 7.87
C SER A 65 11.82 -27.62 8.72
N ASP A 66 12.08 -26.37 8.35
CA ASP A 66 12.94 -25.44 9.09
C ASP A 66 12.26 -24.87 10.37
N GLY A 67 10.99 -25.17 10.62
CA GLY A 67 10.21 -24.59 11.72
C GLY A 67 9.99 -23.07 11.58
N ARG A 68 10.02 -22.54 10.35
CA ARG A 68 9.73 -21.12 10.08
C ARG A 68 8.23 -20.88 9.98
N GLY A 69 7.80 -19.64 10.26
CA GLY A 69 6.40 -19.21 10.20
C GLY A 69 5.87 -18.76 11.57
N PRO A 70 4.56 -18.51 11.70
CA PRO A 70 3.54 -18.58 10.65
C PRO A 70 3.66 -17.46 9.60
N TYR A 71 2.96 -17.63 8.47
CA TYR A 71 2.93 -16.71 7.35
C TYR A 71 1.52 -16.37 6.87
N GLU A 72 1.38 -15.19 6.25
CA GLU A 72 0.27 -14.84 5.38
C GLU A 72 0.69 -15.13 3.94
N LEU A 73 -0.01 -16.03 3.24
CA LEU A 73 0.26 -16.32 1.84
C LEU A 73 -0.44 -15.30 0.95
N ALA A 74 0.31 -14.62 0.08
CA ALA A 74 -0.22 -13.53 -0.73
C ALA A 74 0.04 -13.74 -2.23
N PHE A 75 -1.03 -13.93 -3.01
CA PHE A 75 -0.97 -14.08 -4.46
C PHE A 75 -1.04 -12.71 -5.17
N TYR A 76 0.08 -12.27 -5.75
CA TYR A 76 0.22 -11.02 -6.50
C TYR A 76 0.21 -11.27 -8.00
N GLY A 77 0.01 -10.21 -8.80
CA GLY A 77 -0.13 -10.28 -10.26
C GLY A 77 -1.33 -9.51 -10.77
N GLY A 78 -2.27 -9.20 -9.86
CA GLY A 78 -3.36 -8.27 -10.12
C GLY A 78 -4.53 -8.87 -10.91
N THR A 79 -4.58 -10.18 -11.13
CA THR A 79 -5.68 -10.88 -11.84
C THR A 79 -5.95 -12.30 -11.34
N PHE A 80 -5.72 -12.58 -10.05
CA PHE A 80 -5.87 -13.93 -9.48
C PHE A 80 -7.25 -14.54 -9.76
N THR A 81 -8.32 -13.76 -9.61
CA THR A 81 -9.70 -14.22 -9.85
C THR A 81 -10.04 -14.38 -11.34
N ALA A 82 -9.21 -13.86 -12.25
CA ALA A 82 -9.36 -14.02 -13.70
C ALA A 82 -8.50 -15.17 -14.26
N LEU A 83 -7.77 -15.90 -13.42
CA LEU A 83 -7.06 -17.09 -13.86
C LEU A 83 -8.07 -18.14 -14.35
N PRO A 84 -7.74 -18.91 -15.41
CA PRO A 84 -8.62 -19.97 -15.86
C PRO A 84 -8.73 -21.06 -14.78
N SER A 85 -9.92 -21.63 -14.63
CA SER A 85 -10.10 -22.81 -13.79
C SER A 85 -9.21 -23.96 -14.32
N PRO A 86 -8.58 -24.77 -13.46
CA PRO A 86 -8.75 -24.83 -12.00
C PRO A 86 -7.66 -24.08 -11.20
N TRP A 87 -7.01 -23.07 -11.78
CA TRP A 87 -5.81 -22.48 -11.16
C TRP A 87 -6.07 -21.79 -9.81
N PRO A 88 -7.08 -20.90 -9.65
CA PRO A 88 -7.40 -20.33 -8.35
C PRO A 88 -7.59 -21.41 -7.28
N GLU A 89 -8.34 -22.46 -7.60
CA GLU A 89 -8.66 -23.57 -6.70
C GLU A 89 -7.41 -24.39 -6.35
N MET A 90 -6.49 -24.60 -7.31
CA MET A 90 -5.23 -25.29 -7.05
C MET A 90 -4.32 -24.51 -6.10
N PHE A 91 -4.21 -23.18 -6.28
CA PHE A 91 -3.43 -22.32 -5.39
C PHE A 91 -4.04 -22.23 -3.98
N LEU A 92 -5.37 -22.10 -3.87
CA LEU A 92 -6.04 -22.12 -2.56
C LEU A 92 -5.96 -23.50 -1.89
N GLY A 93 -6.08 -24.58 -2.66
CA GLY A 93 -5.88 -25.94 -2.18
C GLY A 93 -4.48 -26.17 -1.62
N LEU A 94 -3.44 -25.59 -2.23
CA LEU A 94 -2.09 -25.56 -1.67
C LEU A 94 -2.08 -24.81 -0.32
N ALA A 95 -2.62 -23.59 -0.30
CA ALA A 95 -2.66 -22.75 0.90
C ALA A 95 -3.34 -23.46 2.08
N MET A 96 -4.45 -24.16 1.82
CA MET A 96 -5.20 -24.89 2.85
C MET A 96 -4.40 -26.06 3.45
N ARG A 97 -3.67 -26.84 2.64
CA ARG A 97 -2.80 -27.91 3.15
C ARG A 97 -1.75 -27.38 4.14
N TYR A 98 -1.19 -26.19 3.88
CA TYR A 98 -0.22 -25.58 4.79
C TYR A 98 -0.86 -24.82 5.95
N ARG A 99 -2.11 -24.37 5.81
CA ARG A 99 -2.91 -23.83 6.92
C ARG A 99 -3.21 -24.91 7.96
N GLU A 100 -3.61 -26.10 7.54
CA GLU A 100 -3.85 -27.26 8.42
C GLU A 100 -2.59 -27.69 9.19
N ARG A 101 -1.41 -27.43 8.63
CA ARG A 101 -0.10 -27.70 9.25
C ARG A 101 0.40 -26.52 10.11
N GLY A 102 -0.38 -25.45 10.27
CA GLY A 102 -0.06 -24.27 11.07
C GLY A 102 0.97 -23.31 10.45
N LEU A 103 1.41 -23.55 9.21
CA LEU A 103 2.39 -22.71 8.53
C LEU A 103 1.75 -21.42 7.98
N ILE A 104 0.54 -21.53 7.43
CA ILE A 104 -0.20 -20.41 6.85
C ILE A 104 -1.36 -20.04 7.76
N THR A 105 -1.49 -18.77 8.12
CA THR A 105 -2.59 -18.29 8.98
C THR A 105 -3.60 -17.43 8.24
N HIS A 106 -3.22 -16.86 7.11
CA HIS A 106 -4.07 -15.98 6.31
C HIS A 106 -3.71 -16.09 4.83
N VAL A 107 -4.68 -15.93 3.95
CA VAL A 107 -4.50 -16.01 2.50
C VAL A 107 -5.16 -14.81 1.85
N ARG A 108 -4.37 -14.06 1.08
CA ARG A 108 -4.85 -12.93 0.28
C ARG A 108 -4.52 -13.08 -1.19
N CYS A 109 -5.32 -12.47 -2.05
CA CYS A 109 -5.00 -12.34 -3.46
C CYS A 109 -5.21 -10.91 -3.97
N SER A 110 -4.43 -10.50 -4.96
CA SER A 110 -4.64 -9.23 -5.69
C SER A 110 -5.37 -9.49 -7.01
N THR A 111 -6.39 -8.69 -7.29
CA THR A 111 -7.13 -8.74 -8.57
C THR A 111 -7.60 -7.36 -9.04
N ARG A 112 -8.28 -7.30 -10.19
CA ARG A 112 -8.91 -6.09 -10.71
C ARG A 112 -10.37 -5.98 -10.28
N PRO A 113 -10.92 -4.76 -10.15
CA PRO A 113 -12.33 -4.58 -9.80
C PRO A 113 -13.33 -5.13 -10.83
N ASP A 114 -12.96 -5.21 -12.11
CA ASP A 114 -13.78 -5.77 -13.20
C ASP A 114 -13.61 -7.29 -13.36
N CYS A 115 -12.80 -7.93 -12.51
CA CYS A 115 -12.55 -9.37 -12.52
C CYS A 115 -13.12 -10.08 -11.28
N VAL A 116 -14.07 -9.45 -10.59
CA VAL A 116 -14.73 -10.05 -9.43
C VAL A 116 -16.22 -10.18 -9.66
N ASP A 117 -16.78 -11.29 -9.17
CA ASP A 117 -18.21 -11.50 -9.05
C ASP A 117 -18.50 -12.16 -7.70
N GLU A 118 -19.65 -11.82 -7.11
CA GLU A 118 -19.99 -12.21 -5.73
C GLU A 118 -20.06 -13.73 -5.54
N PHE A 119 -20.47 -14.47 -6.58
CA PHE A 119 -20.56 -15.93 -6.52
C PHE A 119 -19.19 -16.59 -6.49
N SER A 120 -18.30 -16.24 -7.43
CA SER A 120 -16.92 -16.75 -7.47
C SER A 120 -16.15 -16.36 -6.21
N LEU A 121 -16.31 -15.14 -5.72
CA LEU A 121 -15.68 -14.72 -4.46
C LEU A 121 -16.17 -15.55 -3.27
N SER A 122 -17.47 -15.83 -3.19
CA SER A 122 -18.02 -16.70 -2.14
C SER A 122 -17.46 -18.12 -2.21
N MET A 123 -17.25 -18.65 -3.42
CA MET A 123 -16.60 -19.95 -3.64
C MET A 123 -15.14 -19.94 -3.21
N LEU A 124 -14.36 -18.91 -3.57
CA LEU A 124 -12.96 -18.77 -3.17
C LEU A 124 -12.81 -18.59 -1.65
N ARG A 125 -13.73 -17.86 -1.02
CA ARG A 125 -13.80 -17.74 0.44
C ARG A 125 -14.00 -19.11 1.09
N ALA A 126 -14.93 -19.92 0.58
CA ALA A 126 -15.16 -21.28 1.07
C ALA A 126 -13.94 -22.19 0.90
N GLN A 127 -13.04 -21.87 -0.04
CA GLN A 127 -11.77 -22.56 -0.25
C GLN A 127 -10.60 -21.97 0.57
N GLY A 128 -10.88 -21.02 1.47
CA GLY A 128 -9.90 -20.49 2.42
C GLY A 128 -9.20 -19.19 2.01
N LEU A 129 -9.72 -18.48 1.01
CA LEU A 129 -9.34 -17.08 0.79
C LEU A 129 -9.93 -16.20 1.90
N ASP A 130 -9.13 -15.31 2.47
CA ASP A 130 -9.58 -14.42 3.55
C ASP A 130 -9.70 -12.96 3.10
N MET A 131 -8.86 -12.51 2.17
CA MET A 131 -8.80 -11.12 1.72
C MET A 131 -8.60 -10.99 0.20
N VAL A 132 -9.29 -10.00 -0.40
CA VAL A 132 -9.06 -9.58 -1.78
C VAL A 132 -8.54 -8.14 -1.80
N GLU A 133 -7.37 -7.95 -2.39
CA GLU A 133 -6.80 -6.63 -2.66
C GLU A 133 -7.17 -6.19 -4.07
N LEU A 134 -7.95 -5.12 -4.20
CA LEU A 134 -8.36 -4.58 -5.49
C LEU A 134 -7.37 -3.52 -5.99
N GLY A 135 -6.81 -3.78 -7.17
CA GLY A 135 -6.01 -2.83 -7.93
C GLY A 135 -6.85 -1.72 -8.55
N ILE A 136 -7.45 -0.85 -7.73
CA ILE A 136 -8.37 0.23 -8.14
C ILE A 136 -7.64 1.29 -8.96
N GLN A 137 -6.46 1.69 -8.50
CA GLN A 137 -5.63 2.78 -9.00
C GLN A 137 -6.24 4.18 -8.78
N SER A 138 -7.46 4.42 -9.25
CA SER A 138 -8.24 5.64 -9.05
C SER A 138 -9.75 5.33 -9.17
N PHE A 139 -10.61 6.16 -8.58
CA PHE A 139 -12.05 6.17 -8.82
C PHE A 139 -12.47 7.22 -9.86
N ASP A 140 -11.52 8.02 -10.38
CA ASP A 140 -11.79 9.02 -11.40
C ASP A 140 -11.77 8.41 -12.81
N ASP A 141 -12.87 8.57 -13.54
CA ASP A 141 -13.06 7.99 -14.87
C ASP A 141 -12.04 8.50 -15.90
N GLU A 142 -11.62 9.76 -15.82
CA GLU A 142 -10.66 10.32 -16.78
C GLU A 142 -9.25 9.78 -16.52
N VAL A 143 -8.86 9.62 -15.25
CA VAL A 143 -7.60 8.95 -14.87
C VAL A 143 -7.61 7.50 -15.35
N LEU A 144 -8.68 6.75 -15.08
CA LEU A 144 -8.82 5.35 -15.47
C LEU A 144 -8.78 5.17 -17.00
N ARG A 145 -9.48 6.04 -17.73
CA ARG A 145 -9.54 6.05 -19.20
C ARG A 145 -8.17 6.34 -19.80
N ARG A 146 -7.50 7.41 -19.37
CA ARG A 146 -6.16 7.78 -19.88
C ARG A 146 -5.07 6.78 -19.49
N SER A 147 -5.27 6.05 -18.40
CA SER A 147 -4.36 4.99 -17.96
C SER A 147 -4.57 3.66 -18.68
N GLY A 148 -5.63 3.53 -19.49
CA GLY A 148 -5.97 2.29 -20.19
C GLY A 148 -6.40 1.18 -19.24
N ARG A 149 -7.14 1.51 -18.17
CA ARG A 149 -7.62 0.50 -17.21
C ARG A 149 -8.73 -0.36 -17.80
N GLY A 150 -9.64 0.20 -18.59
CA GLY A 150 -10.72 -0.53 -19.23
C GLY A 150 -11.99 -0.70 -18.38
N TYR A 151 -12.09 0.01 -17.25
CA TYR A 151 -13.28 0.08 -16.39
C TYR A 151 -13.47 1.51 -15.86
N SER A 152 -14.65 1.80 -15.29
CA SER A 152 -15.00 3.08 -14.65
C SER A 152 -14.82 3.06 -13.13
N GLY A 153 -14.86 4.23 -12.50
CA GLY A 153 -14.91 4.39 -11.05
C GLY A 153 -16.13 3.68 -10.43
N GLU A 154 -17.25 3.66 -11.15
CA GLU A 154 -18.44 2.90 -10.74
C GLU A 154 -18.14 1.39 -10.66
N THR A 155 -17.48 0.81 -11.68
CA THR A 155 -17.05 -0.59 -11.62
C THR A 155 -16.08 -0.84 -10.46
N ALA A 156 -15.19 0.11 -10.17
CA ALA A 156 -14.29 0.02 -9.02
C ALA A 156 -15.05 -0.05 -7.68
N LEU A 157 -16.05 0.81 -7.49
CA LEU A 157 -16.92 0.81 -6.32
C LEU A 157 -17.74 -0.47 -6.21
N GLN A 158 -18.30 -0.95 -7.32
CA GLN A 158 -19.05 -2.22 -7.37
C GLN A 158 -18.16 -3.40 -6.97
N GLY A 159 -16.93 -3.46 -7.48
CA GLY A 159 -15.96 -4.50 -7.11
C GLY A 159 -15.65 -4.50 -5.61
N CYS A 160 -15.45 -3.31 -5.01
CA CYS A 160 -15.26 -3.19 -3.55
C CYS A 160 -16.47 -3.74 -2.78
N SER A 161 -17.68 -3.38 -3.22
CA SER A 161 -18.92 -3.85 -2.59
C SER A 161 -19.09 -5.36 -2.71
N MET A 162 -18.77 -5.96 -3.86
CA MET A 162 -18.83 -7.42 -4.06
C MET A 162 -17.87 -8.18 -3.14
N VAL A 163 -16.64 -7.67 -2.97
CA VAL A 163 -15.67 -8.25 -2.01
C VAL A 163 -16.25 -8.27 -0.61
N GLN A 164 -16.76 -7.14 -0.11
CA GLN A 164 -17.32 -7.06 1.24
C GLN A 164 -18.56 -7.93 1.41
N ARG A 165 -19.47 -7.95 0.43
CA ARG A 165 -20.69 -8.78 0.47
C ARG A 165 -20.41 -10.28 0.46
N SER A 166 -19.33 -10.70 -0.19
CA SER A 166 -18.89 -12.11 -0.14
C SER A 166 -18.35 -12.53 1.24
N GLY A 167 -18.17 -11.59 2.17
CA GLY A 167 -17.62 -11.84 3.51
C GLY A 167 -16.09 -11.97 3.55
N LEU A 168 -15.41 -11.47 2.51
CA LEU A 168 -13.96 -11.34 2.43
C LEU A 168 -13.52 -9.96 2.94
N ALA A 169 -12.32 -9.91 3.51
CA ALA A 169 -11.69 -8.64 3.82
C ALA A 169 -11.31 -7.88 2.53
N LEU A 170 -11.48 -6.56 2.55
CA LEU A 170 -11.13 -5.68 1.44
C LEU A 170 -9.74 -5.07 1.66
N GLY A 171 -8.84 -5.27 0.70
CA GLY A 171 -7.65 -4.45 0.52
C GLY A 171 -7.81 -3.54 -0.69
N VAL A 172 -7.21 -2.34 -0.66
CA VAL A 172 -7.23 -1.42 -1.80
C VAL A 172 -5.83 -1.00 -2.21
N GLN A 173 -5.62 -0.85 -3.50
CA GLN A 173 -4.42 -0.26 -4.06
C GLN A 173 -4.78 0.98 -4.89
N LEU A 174 -4.23 2.13 -4.50
CA LEU A 174 -4.32 3.40 -5.21
C LEU A 174 -2.98 3.76 -5.87
N LEU A 175 -3.03 4.49 -6.98
CA LEU A 175 -1.86 4.79 -7.80
C LEU A 175 -1.90 6.27 -8.25
N PRO A 176 -1.54 7.21 -7.35
CA PRO A 176 -1.59 8.64 -7.65
C PRO A 176 -0.67 9.05 -8.80
N GLY A 177 -0.98 10.18 -9.44
CA GLY A 177 -0.13 10.78 -10.46
C GLY A 177 -0.12 10.04 -11.80
N LEU A 178 -1.14 9.22 -12.05
CA LEU A 178 -1.39 8.60 -13.34
C LEU A 178 -1.75 9.64 -14.43
N PRO A 179 -1.65 9.29 -15.72
CA PRO A 179 -2.15 10.14 -16.80
C PRO A 179 -3.60 10.56 -16.57
N GLY A 180 -3.86 11.86 -16.65
CA GLY A 180 -5.17 12.42 -16.33
C GLY A 180 -5.29 12.96 -14.92
N ASP A 181 -4.34 12.70 -14.01
CA ASP A 181 -4.37 13.26 -12.65
C ASP A 181 -4.48 14.79 -12.66
N ARG A 182 -5.20 15.32 -11.68
CA ARG A 182 -5.44 16.75 -11.45
C ARG A 182 -5.38 17.03 -9.95
N PRO A 183 -5.11 18.27 -9.53
CA PRO A 183 -5.12 18.61 -8.11
C PRO A 183 -6.42 18.17 -7.42
N GLY A 184 -6.29 17.47 -6.29
CA GLY A 184 -7.41 16.99 -5.48
C GLY A 184 -7.90 15.58 -5.81
N VAL A 185 -7.72 15.08 -7.04
CA VAL A 185 -8.27 13.77 -7.47
C VAL A 185 -7.79 12.63 -6.57
N PHE A 186 -6.48 12.58 -6.30
CA PHE A 186 -5.95 11.54 -5.42
C PHE A 186 -6.51 11.61 -3.99
N LEU A 187 -6.68 12.81 -3.42
CA LEU A 187 -7.25 12.94 -2.08
C LEU A 187 -8.74 12.57 -2.06
N ASP A 188 -9.48 12.80 -3.15
CA ASP A 188 -10.85 12.31 -3.30
C ASP A 188 -10.90 10.78 -3.44
N ASP A 189 -9.94 10.18 -4.15
CA ASP A 189 -9.78 8.72 -4.20
C ASP A 189 -9.49 8.14 -2.81
N VAL A 190 -8.62 8.79 -2.03
CA VAL A 190 -8.30 8.39 -0.66
C VAL A 190 -9.52 8.50 0.25
N ARG A 191 -10.26 9.61 0.20
CA ARG A 191 -11.50 9.79 0.98
C ARG A 191 -12.51 8.69 0.64
N THR A 192 -12.69 8.41 -0.64
CA THR A 192 -13.59 7.36 -1.13
C THR A 192 -13.14 5.99 -0.61
N ALA A 193 -11.85 5.64 -0.77
CA ALA A 193 -11.29 4.40 -0.28
C ALA A 193 -11.41 4.26 1.25
N ALA A 194 -11.11 5.30 2.01
CA ALA A 194 -11.18 5.29 3.47
C ALA A 194 -12.63 5.09 3.96
N LEU A 195 -13.61 5.68 3.27
CA LEU A 195 -15.04 5.48 3.57
C LEU A 195 -15.53 4.06 3.30
N LEU A 196 -14.91 3.35 2.34
CA LEU A 196 -15.20 1.93 2.10
C LEU A 196 -14.69 1.02 3.23
N GLY A 197 -13.82 1.52 4.12
CA GLY A 197 -13.31 0.78 5.28
C GLY A 197 -12.50 -0.48 4.93
N PRO A 198 -11.51 -0.42 4.03
CA PRO A 198 -10.62 -1.55 3.77
C PRO A 198 -9.74 -1.87 4.98
N GLU A 199 -9.37 -3.12 5.17
CA GLU A 199 -8.44 -3.50 6.25
C GLU A 199 -7.01 -3.00 5.98
N VAL A 200 -6.65 -2.91 4.69
CA VAL A 200 -5.34 -2.48 4.24
C VAL A 200 -5.42 -1.60 2.99
N ALA A 201 -4.52 -0.64 2.90
CA ALA A 201 -4.31 0.19 1.72
C ALA A 201 -2.85 0.15 1.27
N ARG A 202 -2.65 0.19 -0.05
CA ARG A 202 -1.35 0.40 -0.70
C ARG A 202 -1.42 1.62 -1.58
N ILE A 203 -0.38 2.44 -1.55
CA ILE A 203 -0.32 3.65 -2.37
C ILE A 203 1.00 3.66 -3.15
N TYR A 204 0.90 3.65 -4.46
CA TYR A 204 2.05 3.65 -5.36
C TYR A 204 2.02 4.88 -6.27
N PRO A 205 2.72 5.97 -5.95
CA PRO A 205 2.85 7.07 -6.90
C PRO A 205 3.37 6.57 -8.26
N CYS A 206 2.77 7.07 -9.33
CA CYS A 206 3.07 6.66 -10.69
C CYS A 206 4.53 6.98 -11.03
N LEU A 207 5.25 5.96 -11.50
CA LEU A 207 6.60 6.08 -12.01
C LEU A 207 6.60 5.86 -13.51
N VAL A 208 7.46 6.59 -14.21
CA VAL A 208 7.74 6.34 -15.62
C VAL A 208 8.80 5.25 -15.67
N ILE A 209 8.39 4.04 -16.05
CA ILE A 209 9.28 2.87 -16.14
C ILE A 209 9.62 2.63 -17.60
N ASP A 210 10.89 2.37 -17.89
CA ASP A 210 11.35 2.08 -19.25
C ASP A 210 10.58 0.91 -19.87
N GLY A 211 10.41 0.92 -21.19
CA GLY A 211 9.67 -0.10 -21.93
C GLY A 211 8.14 -0.08 -21.75
N THR A 212 7.58 0.90 -21.03
CA THR A 212 6.13 1.08 -20.92
C THR A 212 5.60 2.11 -21.94
N PRO A 213 4.32 2.03 -22.37
CA PRO A 213 3.71 3.10 -23.17
C PRO A 213 3.79 4.48 -22.50
N LEU A 214 3.74 4.54 -21.16
CA LEU A 214 3.90 5.78 -20.41
C LEU A 214 5.28 6.41 -20.61
N ALA A 215 6.35 5.60 -20.73
CA ALA A 215 7.69 6.11 -21.04
C ALA A 215 7.75 6.78 -22.42
N GLU A 216 7.00 6.28 -23.41
CA GLU A 216 6.92 6.91 -24.72
C GLU A 216 6.18 8.25 -24.67
N ILE A 217 5.05 8.30 -23.94
CA ILE A 217 4.28 9.54 -23.73
C ILE A 217 5.14 10.58 -23.01
N TRP A 218 5.87 10.16 -21.97
CA TRP A 218 6.79 11.04 -21.23
C TRP A 218 7.93 11.56 -22.10
N ARG A 219 8.57 10.72 -22.91
CA ARG A 219 9.65 11.14 -23.84
C ARG A 219 9.20 12.17 -24.87
N LYS A 220 7.91 12.17 -25.23
CA LYS A 220 7.30 13.17 -26.12
C LYS A 220 6.94 14.49 -25.40
N GLY A 221 7.07 14.54 -24.08
CA GLY A 221 6.68 15.69 -23.26
C GLY A 221 5.18 15.79 -23.01
N GLU A 222 4.42 14.72 -23.25
CA GLU A 222 2.95 14.68 -23.13
C GLU A 222 2.47 14.23 -21.73
N PHE A 223 3.40 13.88 -20.84
CA PHE A 223 3.14 13.49 -19.46
C PHE A 223 4.24 14.02 -18.54
N GLU A 224 3.84 14.61 -17.43
CA GLU A 224 4.73 15.05 -16.36
C GLU A 224 4.39 14.27 -15.09
N PRO A 225 5.30 13.42 -14.57
CA PRO A 225 5.05 12.71 -13.33
C PRO A 225 5.16 13.68 -12.14
N TRP A 226 4.58 13.29 -11.00
CA TRP A 226 4.69 14.08 -9.78
C TRP A 226 6.15 14.32 -9.36
N SER A 227 6.39 15.46 -8.75
CA SER A 227 7.63 15.71 -8.02
C SER A 227 7.67 14.88 -6.74
N LEU A 228 8.89 14.59 -6.25
CA LEU A 228 9.07 13.88 -4.98
C LEU A 228 8.43 14.65 -3.82
N GLU A 229 8.53 15.97 -3.80
CA GLU A 229 7.94 16.81 -2.75
C GLU A 229 6.42 16.77 -2.74
N ARG A 230 5.78 16.84 -3.93
CA ARG A 230 4.32 16.66 -4.04
C ARG A 230 3.90 15.29 -3.52
N ALA A 231 4.62 14.23 -3.91
CA ALA A 231 4.31 12.88 -3.44
C ALA A 231 4.44 12.75 -1.92
N LYS A 232 5.49 13.30 -1.30
CA LYS A 232 5.63 13.28 0.17
C LYS A 232 4.43 13.95 0.85
N GLN A 233 4.02 15.13 0.37
CA GLN A 233 2.92 15.90 0.94
C GLN A 233 1.58 15.17 0.80
N GLU A 234 1.18 14.82 -0.42
CA GLU A 234 -0.11 14.18 -0.67
C GLU A 234 -0.20 12.80 -0.02
N LEU A 235 0.89 12.02 0.02
CA LEU A 235 0.90 10.75 0.76
C LEU A 235 0.79 10.95 2.28
N GLY A 236 1.37 12.02 2.83
CA GLY A 236 1.23 12.37 4.25
C GLY A 236 -0.24 12.70 4.59
N GLU A 237 -0.91 13.47 3.74
CA GLU A 237 -2.36 13.74 3.89
C GLU A 237 -3.19 12.48 3.75
N ALA A 238 -2.83 11.59 2.82
CA ALA A 238 -3.52 10.32 2.64
C ALA A 238 -3.41 9.41 3.86
N LEU A 239 -2.25 9.39 4.52
CA LEU A 239 -2.04 8.64 5.77
C LEU A 239 -2.98 9.13 6.86
N LEU A 240 -3.11 10.44 7.06
CA LEU A 240 -4.02 11.00 8.05
C LEU A 240 -5.47 10.55 7.82
N ALA A 241 -5.93 10.62 6.56
CA ALA A 241 -7.29 10.19 6.20
C ALA A 241 -7.52 8.68 6.42
N PHE A 242 -6.53 7.83 6.11
CA PHE A 242 -6.63 6.39 6.36
C PHE A 242 -6.56 6.04 7.85
N TRP A 243 -5.65 6.65 8.60
CA TRP A 243 -5.48 6.42 10.03
C TRP A 243 -6.70 6.87 10.84
N GLU A 244 -7.33 7.98 10.45
CA GLU A 244 -8.61 8.42 11.05
C GLU A 244 -9.72 7.36 10.93
N LYS A 245 -9.69 6.54 9.87
CA LYS A 245 -10.63 5.43 9.65
C LYS A 245 -10.12 4.07 10.14
N GLY A 246 -8.98 4.02 10.82
CA GLY A 246 -8.38 2.77 11.29
C GLY A 246 -7.82 1.87 10.19
N VAL A 247 -7.59 2.43 8.98
CA VAL A 247 -7.08 1.68 7.83
C VAL A 247 -5.55 1.60 7.88
N ARG A 248 -5.00 0.39 7.72
CA ARG A 248 -3.54 0.17 7.70
C ARG A 248 -2.96 0.46 6.33
N VAL A 249 -2.08 1.46 6.22
CA VAL A 249 -1.34 1.71 4.98
C VAL A 249 -0.05 0.90 4.97
N ILE A 250 -0.17 -0.34 4.50
CA ILE A 250 0.89 -1.35 4.54
C ILE A 250 2.01 -1.10 3.53
N ARG A 251 1.79 -0.19 2.56
CA ARG A 251 2.80 0.16 1.56
C ARG A 251 2.63 1.57 1.01
N LEU A 252 3.74 2.32 0.98
CA LEU A 252 3.88 3.62 0.34
C LEU A 252 5.08 3.58 -0.61
N GLY A 253 4.84 3.83 -1.89
CA GLY A 253 5.89 3.75 -2.91
C GLY A 253 6.20 2.32 -3.34
N LEU A 254 6.68 2.21 -4.58
CA LEU A 254 6.96 0.94 -5.22
C LEU A 254 8.27 0.35 -4.66
N PRO A 255 8.28 -0.90 -4.12
CA PRO A 255 9.53 -1.57 -3.76
C PRO A 255 10.43 -1.68 -4.98
N PRO A 256 11.72 -1.31 -4.90
CA PRO A 256 12.68 -1.70 -5.92
C PRO A 256 13.05 -3.17 -5.73
N GLU A 257 12.11 -4.07 -6.05
CA GLU A 257 12.43 -5.50 -6.18
C GLU A 257 13.09 -5.76 -7.54
N GLY A 258 14.07 -6.66 -7.57
CA GLY A 258 14.81 -7.00 -8.79
C GLY A 258 15.54 -5.80 -9.41
N THR A 259 15.41 -5.64 -10.74
CA THR A 259 16.07 -4.58 -11.53
C THR A 259 15.21 -3.32 -11.67
N LEU A 260 14.04 -3.25 -11.00
CA LEU A 260 13.07 -2.18 -11.21
C LEU A 260 13.67 -0.79 -11.02
N ALA A 261 14.52 -0.59 -10.00
CA ALA A 261 15.16 0.71 -9.74
C ALA A 261 15.99 1.21 -10.94
N GLU A 262 16.63 0.30 -11.67
CA GLU A 262 17.46 0.60 -12.84
C GLU A 262 16.62 1.03 -14.05
N HIS A 263 15.32 0.70 -14.05
CA HIS A 263 14.39 1.02 -15.13
C HIS A 263 13.50 2.23 -14.85
N ILE A 264 13.64 2.89 -13.70
CA ILE A 264 12.87 4.11 -13.39
C ILE A 264 13.48 5.28 -14.18
N LEU A 265 12.72 5.82 -15.12
CA LEU A 265 13.12 6.96 -15.94
C LEU A 265 12.75 8.31 -15.30
N ALA A 266 11.59 8.38 -14.65
CA ALA A 266 11.10 9.59 -14.00
C ALA A 266 10.00 9.29 -12.95
N GLY A 267 9.69 10.31 -12.15
CA GLY A 267 8.65 10.28 -11.13
C GLY A 267 9.19 10.25 -9.70
N PRO A 268 8.29 10.26 -8.70
CA PRO A 268 8.66 10.51 -7.31
C PRO A 268 9.19 9.24 -6.64
N TRP A 269 10.36 8.76 -7.06
CA TRP A 269 11.01 7.62 -6.44
C TRP A 269 12.07 8.05 -5.43
N HIS A 270 11.98 7.50 -4.23
CA HIS A 270 13.02 7.57 -3.21
C HIS A 270 12.84 6.39 -2.24
N PRO A 271 13.91 5.71 -1.80
CA PRO A 271 13.79 4.58 -0.87
C PRO A 271 13.15 4.97 0.47
N ALA A 272 13.30 6.23 0.89
CA ALA A 272 12.71 6.76 2.11
C ALA A 272 11.35 7.47 1.91
N LEU A 273 10.73 7.41 0.73
CA LEU A 273 9.46 8.12 0.46
C LEU A 273 8.39 7.83 1.52
N GLY A 274 8.22 6.56 1.87
CA GLY A 274 7.25 6.15 2.89
C GLY A 274 7.57 6.67 4.29
N GLN A 275 8.86 6.81 4.65
CA GLN A 275 9.29 7.41 5.91
C GLN A 275 9.04 8.92 5.91
N SER A 276 9.38 9.60 4.80
CA SER A 276 9.15 11.04 4.65
C SER A 276 7.67 11.40 4.74
N ALA A 277 6.80 10.64 4.05
CA ALA A 277 5.35 10.84 4.10
C ALA A 277 4.78 10.64 5.51
N ARG A 278 5.21 9.58 6.21
CA ARG A 278 4.85 9.34 7.62
C ARG A 278 5.30 10.47 8.53
N GLY A 279 6.54 10.94 8.38
CA GLY A 279 7.07 12.08 9.15
C GLY A 279 6.26 13.36 8.94
N LEU A 280 5.80 13.64 7.72
CA LEU A 280 4.92 14.77 7.44
C LEU A 280 3.54 14.61 8.09
N ALA A 281 2.96 13.41 8.06
CA ALA A 281 1.71 13.13 8.76
C ALA A 281 1.87 13.34 10.28
N LEU A 282 2.95 12.81 10.88
CA LEU A 282 3.27 13.01 12.28
C LEU A 282 3.47 14.49 12.62
N LEU A 283 4.15 15.25 11.77
CA LEU A 283 4.33 16.70 11.96
C LEU A 283 2.99 17.43 12.07
N GLU A 284 2.00 17.10 11.24
CA GLU A 284 0.68 17.73 11.32
C GLU A 284 -0.09 17.31 12.58
N ILE A 285 0.05 16.06 13.03
CA ILE A 285 -0.50 15.62 14.32
C ILE A 285 0.14 16.41 15.47
N VAL A 286 1.48 16.54 15.50
CA VAL A 286 2.17 17.31 16.53
C VAL A 286 1.77 18.79 16.46
N ARG A 287 1.65 19.37 15.26
CA ARG A 287 1.21 20.76 15.07
C ARG A 287 -0.17 20.99 15.70
N ALA A 288 -1.12 20.09 15.47
CA ALA A 288 -2.46 20.19 16.04
C ALA A 288 -2.42 20.11 17.58
N ASN A 289 -1.65 19.18 18.14
CA ASN A 289 -1.51 19.01 19.59
C ASN A 289 -0.77 20.19 20.26
N VAL A 290 0.22 20.79 19.61
CA VAL A 290 0.89 22.02 20.09
C VAL A 290 -0.07 23.21 20.05
N ALA A 291 -0.91 23.31 19.03
CA ALA A 291 -1.95 24.35 18.96
C ALA A 291 -2.99 24.18 20.07
N GLU A 292 -3.42 22.95 20.37
CA GLU A 292 -4.32 22.62 21.48
C GLU A 292 -3.69 22.89 22.84
N PHE A 293 -2.40 22.59 23.00
CA PHE A 293 -1.63 22.89 24.21
C PHE A 293 -1.61 24.40 24.54
N GLY A 294 -1.75 25.26 23.53
CA GLY A 294 -2.01 26.70 23.69
C GLY A 294 -0.83 27.56 24.12
N SER A 295 0.34 26.96 24.35
CA SER A 295 1.59 27.67 24.69
C SER A 295 2.81 26.96 24.08
N LYS A 296 4.01 27.51 24.27
CA LYS A 296 5.23 26.83 23.82
C LYS A 296 5.59 25.73 24.82
N PRO A 297 5.67 24.45 24.40
CA PRO A 297 6.09 23.36 25.28
C PRO A 297 7.54 23.56 25.75
N GLU A 298 7.78 23.29 27.03
CA GLU A 298 9.12 23.22 27.63
C GLU A 298 9.78 21.87 27.30
N LEU A 299 8.99 20.80 27.26
CA LEU A 299 9.45 19.44 26.98
C LEU A 299 8.44 18.68 26.11
N PHE A 300 8.95 18.06 25.06
CA PHE A 300 8.23 17.12 24.20
C PHE A 300 8.85 15.73 24.31
N GLU A 301 8.16 14.83 25.00
CA GLU A 301 8.58 13.44 25.13
C GLU A 301 7.98 12.61 23.98
N VAL A 302 8.85 11.87 23.31
CA VAL A 302 8.54 11.13 22.08
C VAL A 302 8.91 9.66 22.28
N PRO A 303 8.00 8.71 22.00
CA PRO A 303 8.36 7.29 22.02
C PRO A 303 9.55 7.02 21.12
N ARG A 304 10.58 6.34 21.64
CA ARG A 304 11.85 6.13 20.91
C ARG A 304 11.66 5.47 19.55
N ARG A 305 10.63 4.63 19.39
CA ARG A 305 10.29 3.99 18.11
C ARG A 305 10.00 4.97 16.98
N TYR A 306 9.51 6.18 17.30
CA TYR A 306 9.16 7.23 16.34
C TYR A 306 10.28 8.25 16.10
N GLN A 307 11.47 8.08 16.67
CA GLN A 307 12.59 9.02 16.49
C GLN A 307 12.92 9.28 15.01
N GLY A 308 12.98 8.21 14.21
CA GLY A 308 13.29 8.31 12.78
C GLY A 308 12.16 8.94 11.95
N GLU A 309 10.92 8.74 12.37
CA GLU A 309 9.74 9.33 11.72
C GLU A 309 9.62 10.81 12.03
N LEU A 310 9.80 11.18 13.31
CA LEU A 310 9.75 12.56 13.80
C LEU A 310 10.68 13.49 13.02
N MET A 311 11.93 13.08 12.78
CA MET A 311 12.90 13.95 12.08
C MET A 311 12.79 13.86 10.56
N GLY A 312 12.12 12.82 10.04
CA GLY A 312 12.09 12.50 8.61
C GLY A 312 13.44 12.04 8.07
N HIS A 313 13.49 11.79 6.76
CA HIS A 313 14.73 11.37 6.11
C HIS A 313 15.77 12.50 6.13
N GLY A 314 17.01 12.20 6.55
CA GLY A 314 18.08 13.21 6.59
C GLY A 314 17.82 14.39 7.53
N ASN A 315 16.88 14.29 8.48
CA ASN A 315 16.39 15.39 9.33
C ASN A 315 15.66 16.50 8.56
N GLU A 316 15.04 16.21 7.42
CA GLU A 316 14.32 17.19 6.58
C GLU A 316 13.23 17.97 7.36
N LEU A 317 12.66 17.40 8.43
CA LEU A 317 11.59 18.02 9.21
C LEU A 317 12.09 18.87 10.38
N LYS A 318 13.40 18.86 10.68
CA LYS A 318 13.98 19.59 11.83
C LYS A 318 13.58 21.07 11.86
N SER A 319 13.63 21.74 10.72
CA SER A 319 13.27 23.16 10.61
C SER A 319 11.78 23.40 10.82
N ALA A 320 10.92 22.43 10.47
CA ALA A 320 9.48 22.54 10.69
C ALA A 320 9.13 22.40 12.17
N TYR A 321 9.74 21.46 12.88
CA TYR A 321 9.59 21.33 14.34
C TYR A 321 10.14 22.54 15.09
N ALA A 322 11.27 23.11 14.65
CA ALA A 322 11.82 24.31 15.26
C ALA A 322 10.83 25.51 15.21
N LYS A 323 10.03 25.62 14.15
CA LYS A 323 8.96 26.64 14.04
C LYS A 323 7.81 26.41 15.04
N LEU A 324 7.63 25.19 15.53
CA LEU A 324 6.70 24.85 16.62
C LEU A 324 7.32 25.08 18.01
N GLY A 325 8.56 25.58 18.09
CA GLY A 325 9.30 25.71 19.34
C GLY A 325 9.92 24.40 19.83
N LEU A 326 9.91 23.35 19.00
CA LEU A 326 10.43 22.04 19.32
C LEU A 326 11.83 21.85 18.71
N SER A 327 12.85 21.66 19.55
CA SER A 327 14.25 21.53 19.16
C SER A 327 14.90 20.32 19.83
N ARG A 328 16.19 20.09 19.56
CA ARG A 328 16.94 19.02 20.25
C ARG A 328 16.98 19.20 21.77
N ASP A 329 16.86 20.42 22.26
CA ASP A 329 16.92 20.72 23.70
C ASP A 329 15.58 20.49 24.39
N THR A 330 14.48 20.56 23.63
CA THR A 330 13.12 20.35 24.14
C THR A 330 12.56 18.98 23.80
N ILE A 331 13.18 18.21 22.89
CA ILE A 331 12.73 16.85 22.53
C ILE A 331 13.51 15.80 23.34
N ARG A 332 12.79 14.90 24.01
CA ARG A 332 13.36 13.75 24.74
C ARG A 332 12.74 12.45 24.25
N TYR A 333 13.59 11.46 23.94
CA TYR A 333 13.11 10.14 23.53
C TYR A 333 12.95 9.22 24.74
N VAL A 334 11.75 8.69 24.91
CA VAL A 334 11.34 7.90 26.08
C VAL A 334 10.94 6.47 25.68
N THR A 335 10.73 5.60 26.68
CA THR A 335 10.38 4.17 26.46
C THR A 335 8.88 3.94 26.40
N GLU A 336 8.11 4.90 26.88
CA GLU A 336 6.67 4.97 26.89
C GLU A 336 6.15 5.09 25.45
N GLU A 337 4.98 4.49 25.19
CA GLU A 337 4.36 4.43 23.86
C GLU A 337 3.45 5.64 23.56
N VAL A 338 3.47 6.65 24.44
CA VAL A 338 2.68 7.88 24.35
C VAL A 338 3.58 9.10 24.15
N PHE A 339 3.11 10.04 23.33
CA PHE A 339 3.72 11.35 23.20
C PHE A 339 3.23 12.26 24.34
N SER A 340 4.10 13.15 24.84
CA SER A 340 3.74 14.08 25.92
C SER A 340 4.31 15.48 25.68
N LEU A 341 3.46 16.49 25.76
CA LEU A 341 3.83 17.92 25.79
C LEU A 341 3.70 18.44 27.23
N ASN A 342 4.74 19.07 27.73
CA ASN A 342 4.83 19.69 29.07
C ASN A 342 5.28 21.14 28.98
#